data_AF-A0A8J2XA26-F1
#
_entry.id   AF-A0A8J2XA26-F1
#
_cell.length_a   1.000
_cell.length_b   1.000
_cell.length_c   1.000
_cell.angle_alpha   90.00
_cell.angle_beta   90.00
_cell.angle_gamma   90.00
#
_symmetry.space_group_name_H-M   'P 1'
#
loop_
_entity.id
_entity.type
_entity.pdbx_description
1 polymer ?
#
loop_
_entity_poly.entity_id
_entity_poly.type
_entity_poly.pdbx_seq_one_letter_code
_entity_poly.pdbx_strand_id
1 'polypeptide(L)'
;MKLRHKIKPNTILAYVLLVLFALNCLASYQSDIFVFKDVDVLISKITTLITTTILLTFYFAQKNRMATVFFTIFLLFFIGDALAVFNLVDISLKLAEAAYLCAYLLIIFVLFGQLKRIKFDGIVSIYLILVLLLNSYFLYVLYGVVKENFVDDLNLGLYIFNGVALIVMCFFAFAVYLNKETSQSITYLLMVFCFVFSDVLKYICDLYVYYWLFELFERMLHLIALYLLYRYVFEHHTASEHKEQKVTLTEYFIPTTAKLKEIRVNL
;
A
#
# COMPACT_ATOMS: atom_id res chain seq x y z
N MET A 1 -21.09 16.42 33.64
CA MET A 1 -21.57 15.84 32.37
C MET A 1 -20.37 15.20 31.66
N LYS A 2 -20.11 13.91 31.92
CA LYS A 2 -18.98 13.14 31.36
C LYS A 2 -19.42 12.51 30.04
N LEU A 3 -19.01 13.07 28.92
CA LEU A 3 -19.07 12.41 27.61
C LEU A 3 -17.80 12.73 26.81
N ARG A 4 -16.65 12.37 27.38
CA ARG A 4 -15.42 12.22 26.58
C ARG A 4 -15.40 10.78 26.09
N HIS A 5 -16.16 10.50 25.03
CA HIS A 5 -15.93 9.28 24.27
C HIS A 5 -14.48 9.35 23.76
N LYS A 6 -13.65 8.43 24.26
CA LYS A 6 -12.31 8.18 23.75
C LYS A 6 -12.50 7.53 22.37
N ILE A 7 -12.82 8.34 21.36
CA ILE A 7 -12.94 7.86 20.00
C ILE A 7 -11.56 7.33 19.62
N LYS A 8 -11.46 6.03 19.37
CA LYS A 8 -10.20 5.44 18.92
C LYS A 8 -9.86 6.07 17.56
N PRO A 9 -8.61 6.49 17.32
CA PRO A 9 -8.22 7.12 16.06
C PRO A 9 -8.64 6.32 14.81
N ASN A 10 -8.66 4.99 14.93
CA ASN A 10 -9.09 4.09 13.85
C ASN A 10 -10.57 4.27 13.45
N THR A 11 -11.44 4.69 14.36
CA THR A 11 -12.87 4.90 14.09
C THR A 11 -13.10 6.20 13.30
N ILE A 12 -12.39 7.27 13.64
CA ILE A 12 -12.46 8.55 12.90
C ILE A 12 -11.97 8.34 11.47
N LEU A 13 -10.84 7.65 11.32
CA LEU A 13 -10.28 7.36 10.01
C LEU A 13 -11.23 6.51 9.15
N ALA A 14 -11.91 5.52 9.74
CA ALA A 14 -12.91 4.72 9.06
C ALA A 14 -14.11 5.56 8.59
N TYR A 15 -14.59 6.50 9.40
CA TYR A 15 -15.66 7.43 8.98
C TYR A 15 -15.20 8.35 7.84
N VAL A 16 -13.97 8.87 7.91
CA VAL A 16 -13.41 9.71 6.83
C VAL A 16 -13.31 8.92 5.53
N LEU A 17 -12.79 7.69 5.58
CA LEU A 17 -12.75 6.80 4.42
C LEU A 17 -14.13 6.47 3.87
N LEU A 18 -15.13 6.28 4.73
CA LEU A 18 -16.51 6.02 4.31
C LEU A 18 -17.14 7.23 3.62
N VAL A 19 -16.89 8.44 4.10
CA VAL A 19 -17.34 9.68 3.45
C VAL A 19 -16.65 9.86 2.10
N LEU A 20 -15.34 9.60 2.02
CA LEU A 20 -14.56 9.68 0.78
C LEU A 20 -14.97 8.59 -0.23
N PHE A 21 -15.35 7.41 0.26
CA PHE A 21 -15.95 6.35 -0.54
C PHE A 21 -17.28 6.80 -1.13
N ALA A 22 -18.17 7.38 -0.32
CA ALA A 22 -19.45 7.91 -0.80
C ALA A 22 -19.26 9.00 -1.87
N LEU A 23 -18.29 9.90 -1.68
CA LEU A 23 -17.96 10.96 -2.64
C LEU A 23 -17.43 10.39 -3.97
N ASN A 24 -16.54 9.39 -3.94
CA ASN A 24 -16.05 8.75 -5.17
C ASN A 24 -17.13 7.96 -5.91
N CYS A 25 -18.04 7.31 -5.18
CA CYS A 25 -19.21 6.66 -5.79
C CYS A 25 -20.13 7.67 -6.49
N LEU A 26 -20.40 8.82 -5.86
CA LEU A 26 -21.21 9.88 -6.45
C LEU A 26 -20.54 10.46 -7.71
N ALA A 27 -19.24 10.73 -7.65
CA ALA A 27 -18.46 11.24 -8.78
C ALA A 27 -18.44 10.26 -9.96
N SER A 28 -18.30 8.96 -9.71
CA SER A 28 -18.23 7.95 -10.76
C SER A 28 -19.59 7.57 -11.35
N TYR A 29 -20.69 7.77 -10.61
CA TYR A 29 -22.05 7.55 -11.14
C TYR A 29 -22.50 8.72 -12.03
N GLN A 30 -22.08 9.95 -11.73
CA GLN A 30 -22.45 11.12 -12.53
C GLN A 30 -21.78 11.14 -13.92
N SER A 31 -20.64 10.48 -14.09
CA SER A 31 -19.89 10.46 -15.35
C SER A 31 -20.58 9.71 -16.50
N ASP A 32 -21.58 8.87 -16.22
CA ASP A 32 -22.40 8.18 -17.24
C ASP A 32 -23.63 9.02 -17.67
N ILE A 33 -24.00 10.04 -16.88
CA ILE A 33 -25.24 10.83 -17.07
C ILE A 33 -24.97 12.25 -17.59
N PHE A 34 -23.80 12.85 -17.31
CA PHE A 34 -23.49 14.24 -17.68
C PHE A 34 -22.38 14.37 -18.72
N VAL A 35 -22.54 15.31 -19.66
CA VAL A 35 -21.66 15.58 -20.82
C VAL A 35 -20.26 16.13 -20.46
N PHE A 36 -19.93 16.29 -19.17
CA PHE A 36 -18.68 16.91 -18.69
C PHE A 36 -17.68 15.91 -18.10
N LYS A 37 -17.21 14.97 -18.95
CA LYS A 37 -16.26 13.89 -18.60
C LYS A 37 -14.98 14.38 -17.89
N ASP A 38 -14.45 15.54 -18.26
CA ASP A 38 -13.18 16.05 -17.73
C ASP A 38 -13.28 16.55 -16.28
N VAL A 39 -14.47 16.99 -15.85
CA VAL A 39 -14.69 17.51 -14.50
C VAL A 39 -14.79 16.36 -13.50
N ASP A 40 -15.43 15.25 -13.87
CA ASP A 40 -15.66 14.10 -12.98
C ASP A 40 -14.37 13.33 -12.69
N VAL A 41 -13.52 13.14 -13.71
CA VAL A 41 -12.18 12.54 -13.55
C VAL A 41 -11.31 13.40 -12.63
N LEU A 42 -11.39 14.73 -12.77
CA LEU A 42 -10.64 15.65 -11.92
C LEU A 42 -11.11 15.60 -10.46
N ILE A 43 -12.43 15.61 -10.21
CA ILE A 43 -12.99 15.52 -8.85
C ILE A 43 -12.52 14.25 -8.14
N SER A 44 -12.47 13.13 -8.85
CA SER A 44 -12.03 11.88 -8.23
C SER A 44 -10.53 11.88 -7.95
N LYS A 45 -9.69 12.35 -8.88
CA LYS A 45 -8.24 12.52 -8.62
C LYS A 45 -7.99 13.42 -7.41
N ILE A 46 -8.74 14.52 -7.28
CA ILE A 46 -8.69 15.43 -6.12
C ILE A 46 -9.09 14.68 -4.84
N THR A 47 -10.11 13.83 -4.91
CA THR A 47 -10.57 13.05 -3.75
C THR A 47 -9.51 12.05 -3.29
N THR A 48 -8.82 11.38 -4.22
CA THR A 48 -7.67 10.52 -3.91
C THR A 48 -6.54 11.31 -3.25
N LEU A 49 -6.16 12.46 -3.82
CA LEU A 49 -5.14 13.34 -3.24
C LEU A 49 -5.49 13.79 -1.81
N ILE A 50 -6.75 14.22 -1.58
CA ILE A 50 -7.22 14.60 -0.24
C ILE A 50 -7.12 13.40 0.72
N THR A 51 -7.50 12.21 0.26
CA THR A 51 -7.43 10.99 1.09
C THR A 51 -5.99 10.67 1.49
N THR A 52 -5.07 10.66 0.52
CA THR A 52 -3.64 10.43 0.76
C THR A 52 -3.06 11.48 1.71
N THR A 53 -3.47 12.75 1.56
CA THR A 53 -3.08 13.86 2.44
C THR A 53 -3.57 13.66 3.88
N ILE A 54 -4.84 13.27 4.05
CA ILE A 54 -5.41 13.01 5.39
C ILE A 54 -4.69 11.82 6.03
N LEU A 55 -4.46 10.74 5.29
CA LEU A 55 -3.73 9.56 5.80
C LEU A 55 -2.31 9.93 6.23
N LEU A 56 -1.58 10.67 5.39
CA LEU A 56 -0.24 11.15 5.71
C LEU A 56 -0.23 12.04 6.96
N THR A 57 -1.17 12.98 7.06
CA THR A 57 -1.29 13.91 8.19
C THR A 57 -1.64 13.18 9.48
N PHE A 58 -2.62 12.27 9.42
CA PHE A 58 -3.06 11.49 10.57
C PHE A 58 -1.97 10.52 11.05
N TYR A 59 -1.21 9.97 10.11
CA TYR A 59 -0.04 9.17 10.42
C TYR A 59 1.02 10.00 11.15
N PHE A 60 1.37 11.18 10.63
CA PHE A 60 2.35 12.07 11.25
C PHE A 60 1.91 12.53 12.64
N ALA A 61 0.63 12.89 12.80
CA ALA A 61 0.07 13.36 14.06
C ALA A 61 0.04 12.30 15.18
N GLN A 62 -0.08 11.02 14.83
CA GLN A 62 -0.18 9.95 15.84
C GLN A 62 1.15 9.46 16.39
N LYS A 63 2.25 9.58 15.65
CA LYS A 63 3.51 8.94 16.01
C LYS A 63 4.70 9.87 15.77
N ASN A 64 5.30 10.32 16.88
CA ASN A 64 6.51 11.16 16.92
C ASN A 64 7.80 10.45 16.45
N ARG A 65 7.73 9.16 16.09
CA ARG A 65 8.85 8.37 15.57
C ARG A 65 8.35 7.46 14.45
N MET A 66 8.52 7.92 13.22
CA MET A 66 8.25 7.15 12.02
C MET A 66 9.52 6.41 11.60
N ALA A 67 9.40 5.14 11.19
CA ALA A 67 10.45 4.56 10.36
C ALA A 67 10.45 5.30 9.02
N THR A 68 11.54 6.00 8.71
CA THR A 68 11.69 6.91 7.56
C THR A 68 11.20 6.30 6.25
N VAL A 69 11.35 4.99 6.08
CA VAL A 69 10.95 4.25 4.87
C VAL A 69 9.43 4.34 4.59
N PHE A 70 8.58 4.15 5.60
CA PHE A 70 7.13 4.22 5.39
C PHE A 70 6.67 5.66 5.12
N PHE A 71 7.39 6.66 5.64
CA PHE A 71 7.13 8.07 5.33
C PHE A 71 7.39 8.35 3.87
N THR A 72 8.55 7.91 3.38
CA THR A 72 8.91 8.05 1.98
C THR A 72 7.91 7.37 1.06
N ILE A 73 7.36 6.20 1.43
CA ILE A 73 6.31 5.52 0.66
C ILE A 73 5.05 6.38 0.55
N PHE A 74 4.49 6.85 1.68
CA PHE A 74 3.29 7.69 1.66
C PHE A 74 3.52 9.02 0.94
N LEU A 75 4.71 9.61 1.08
CA LEU A 75 5.09 10.84 0.41
C LEU A 75 5.18 10.64 -1.11
N LEU A 76 5.71 9.51 -1.58
CA LEU A 76 5.75 9.19 -3.01
C LEU A 76 4.35 9.00 -3.60
N PHE A 77 3.44 8.31 -2.90
CA PHE A 77 2.03 8.24 -3.31
C PHE A 77 1.39 9.64 -3.37
N PHE A 78 1.62 10.48 -2.35
CA PHE A 78 1.12 11.85 -2.32
C PHE A 78 1.65 12.68 -3.50
N ILE A 79 2.95 12.60 -3.81
CA ILE A 79 3.54 13.29 -4.95
C ILE A 79 2.94 12.78 -6.26
N GLY A 80 2.78 11.46 -6.40
CA GLY A 80 2.13 10.85 -7.56
C GLY A 80 0.71 11.40 -7.77
N ASP A 81 -0.10 11.40 -6.71
CA ASP A 81 -1.47 11.91 -6.76
C ASP A 81 -1.51 13.41 -7.09
N ALA A 82 -0.61 14.20 -6.51
CA ALA A 82 -0.54 15.63 -6.77
C ALA A 82 -0.19 15.92 -8.23
N LEU A 83 0.81 15.22 -8.77
CA LEU A 83 1.21 15.35 -10.17
C LEU A 83 0.09 14.91 -11.13
N ALA A 84 -0.63 13.84 -10.79
CA ALA A 84 -1.74 13.33 -11.58
C ALA A 84 -2.97 14.27 -11.60
N VAL A 85 -3.20 15.03 -10.51
CA VAL A 85 -4.25 16.06 -10.39
C VAL A 85 -3.90 17.31 -11.18
N PHE A 86 -2.71 17.88 -10.95
CA PHE A 86 -2.38 19.18 -11.52
C PHE A 86 -2.09 19.11 -13.01
N ASN A 87 -1.67 17.95 -13.53
CA ASN A 87 -1.43 17.63 -14.94
C ASN A 87 -1.11 18.83 -15.85
N LEU A 88 -0.10 19.62 -15.47
CA LEU A 88 0.17 20.92 -16.11
C LEU A 88 0.92 20.77 -17.45
N VAL A 89 1.60 19.64 -17.66
CA VAL A 89 2.46 19.31 -18.81
C VAL A 89 2.51 17.79 -18.97
N ASP A 90 2.66 17.24 -20.18
CA ASP A 90 2.77 15.78 -20.44
C ASP A 90 3.82 15.05 -19.58
N ILE A 91 4.88 15.75 -19.16
CA ILE A 91 5.93 15.23 -18.27
C ILE A 91 5.37 14.90 -16.89
N SER A 92 4.35 15.63 -16.41
CA SER A 92 3.80 15.46 -15.08
C SER A 92 3.14 14.09 -14.87
N LEU A 93 2.43 13.56 -15.87
CA LEU A 93 1.86 12.21 -15.82
C LEU A 93 2.94 11.14 -15.75
N LYS A 94 4.00 11.27 -16.56
CA LYS A 94 5.14 10.33 -16.54
C LYS A 94 5.83 10.33 -15.18
N LEU A 95 5.98 11.52 -14.58
CA LEU A 95 6.58 11.67 -13.27
C LEU A 95 5.67 11.13 -12.15
N ALA A 96 4.35 11.21 -12.31
CA ALA A 96 3.40 10.56 -11.41
C ALA A 96 3.55 9.03 -11.43
N GLU A 97 3.57 8.42 -12.63
CA GLU A 97 3.82 6.97 -12.78
C GLU A 97 5.17 6.55 -12.17
N ALA A 98 6.22 7.35 -12.40
CA ALA A 98 7.53 7.08 -11.81
C ALA A 98 7.51 7.17 -10.27
N ALA A 99 6.73 8.09 -9.69
CA ALA A 99 6.56 8.22 -8.25
C ALA A 99 5.85 6.99 -7.66
N TYR A 100 4.77 6.51 -8.30
CA TYR A 100 4.09 5.28 -7.90
C TYR A 100 5.02 4.06 -7.99
N LEU A 101 5.77 3.93 -9.10
CA LEU A 101 6.77 2.88 -9.26
C LEU A 101 7.81 2.89 -8.13
N CYS A 102 8.33 4.07 -7.76
CA CYS A 102 9.27 4.21 -6.65
C CYS A 102 8.63 3.79 -5.32
N ALA A 103 7.36 4.13 -5.09
CA ALA A 103 6.64 3.70 -3.88
C ALA A 103 6.54 2.17 -3.81
N TYR A 104 6.21 1.52 -4.92
CA TYR A 104 6.17 0.07 -5.03
C TYR A 104 7.53 -0.59 -4.82
N LEU A 105 8.61 -0.03 -5.40
CA LEU A 105 9.97 -0.52 -5.16
C LEU A 105 10.37 -0.43 -3.68
N LEU A 106 9.97 0.63 -2.96
CA LEU A 106 10.20 0.72 -1.52
C LEU A 106 9.37 -0.30 -0.73
N ILE A 107 8.13 -0.58 -1.13
CA ILE A 107 7.33 -1.66 -0.54
C ILE A 107 8.03 -3.01 -0.74
N ILE A 108 8.56 -3.27 -1.94
CA ILE A 108 9.38 -4.47 -2.24
C ILE A 108 10.64 -4.52 -1.36
N PHE A 109 11.31 -3.38 -1.16
CA PHE A 109 12.50 -3.34 -0.31
C PHE A 109 12.17 -3.68 1.16
N VAL A 110 11.06 -3.14 1.69
CA VAL A 110 10.56 -3.48 3.03
C VAL A 110 10.23 -4.97 3.13
N LEU A 111 9.63 -5.54 2.09
CA LEU A 111 9.32 -6.97 1.99
C LEU A 111 10.58 -7.82 2.03
N PHE A 112 11.58 -7.47 1.23
CA PHE A 112 12.83 -8.22 1.12
C PHE A 112 13.52 -8.39 2.48
N GLY A 113 13.47 -7.36 3.33
CA GLY A 113 13.95 -7.43 4.71
C GLY A 113 13.27 -8.51 5.58
N GLN A 114 12.02 -8.87 5.26
CA GLN A 114 11.27 -9.91 5.97
C GLN A 114 11.52 -11.33 5.44
N LEU A 115 11.93 -11.48 4.18
CA LEU A 115 12.19 -12.79 3.58
C LEU A 115 13.37 -13.53 4.19
N LYS A 116 14.35 -12.82 4.78
CA LYS A 116 15.48 -13.43 5.48
C LYS A 116 15.08 -14.38 6.62
N ARG A 117 13.81 -14.37 7.04
CA ARG A 117 13.28 -15.20 8.12
C ARG A 117 12.32 -16.30 7.64
N ILE A 118 12.19 -16.50 6.34
CA ILE A 118 11.25 -17.46 5.74
C ILE A 118 11.93 -18.81 5.58
N LYS A 119 11.25 -19.87 6.03
CA LYS A 119 11.63 -21.26 5.73
C LYS A 119 10.73 -21.72 4.60
N PHE A 120 11.33 -21.95 3.44
CA PHE A 120 10.60 -22.38 2.27
C PHE A 120 10.32 -23.88 2.36
N ASP A 121 9.04 -24.23 2.47
CA ASP A 121 8.56 -25.60 2.23
C ASP A 121 8.54 -25.88 0.72
N GLY A 122 8.84 -27.13 0.32
CA GLY A 122 8.97 -27.52 -1.08
C GLY A 122 7.68 -27.30 -1.88
N ILE A 123 6.52 -27.61 -1.29
CA ILE A 123 5.20 -27.45 -1.92
C ILE A 123 4.87 -25.96 -2.12
N VAL A 124 5.10 -25.14 -1.09
CA VAL A 124 4.88 -23.69 -1.12
C VAL A 124 5.74 -23.02 -2.19
N SER A 125 6.99 -23.47 -2.33
CA SER A 125 7.93 -22.93 -3.33
C SER A 125 7.47 -23.23 -4.76
N ILE A 126 6.98 -24.45 -5.02
CA ILE A 126 6.44 -24.84 -6.32
C ILE A 126 5.23 -23.99 -6.69
N TYR A 127 4.32 -23.76 -5.74
CA TYR A 127 3.16 -22.89 -5.95
C TYR A 127 3.57 -21.46 -6.31
N LEU A 128 4.53 -20.87 -5.58
CA LEU A 128 5.02 -19.51 -5.87
C LEU A 128 5.68 -19.41 -7.25
N ILE A 129 6.45 -20.42 -7.67
CA ILE A 129 7.07 -20.46 -9.00
C ILE A 129 5.99 -20.51 -10.08
N LEU A 130 4.95 -21.33 -9.90
CA LEU A 130 3.85 -21.45 -10.86
C LEU A 130 3.11 -20.12 -11.01
N VAL A 131 2.77 -19.47 -9.89
CA VAL A 131 2.11 -18.15 -9.90
C VAL A 131 3.00 -17.11 -10.58
N LEU A 132 4.31 -17.10 -10.30
CA LEU A 132 5.25 -16.18 -10.94
C LEU A 132 5.28 -16.37 -12.46
N LEU A 133 5.44 -17.61 -12.92
CA LEU A 133 5.49 -17.93 -14.36
C LEU A 133 4.20 -17.55 -15.08
N LEU A 134 3.04 -17.84 -14.47
CA LEU A 134 1.74 -17.50 -15.05
C LEU A 134 1.57 -15.97 -15.19
N ASN A 135 1.90 -15.22 -14.14
CA ASN A 135 1.79 -13.75 -14.18
C ASN A 135 2.81 -13.11 -15.13
N SER A 136 4.03 -13.65 -15.20
CA SER A 136 5.02 -13.20 -16.19
C SER A 136 4.56 -13.47 -17.62
N TYR A 137 3.91 -14.61 -17.87
CA TYR A 137 3.32 -14.90 -19.18
C TYR A 137 2.20 -13.91 -19.54
N PHE A 138 1.29 -13.61 -18.60
CA PHE A 138 0.25 -12.60 -18.85
C PHE A 138 0.84 -11.21 -19.12
N LEU A 139 1.89 -10.81 -18.41
CA LEU A 139 2.58 -9.55 -18.68
C LEU A 139 3.22 -9.54 -20.08
N TYR A 140 3.81 -10.66 -20.51
CA TYR A 140 4.36 -10.79 -21.86
C TYR A 140 3.28 -10.66 -22.95
N VAL A 141 2.13 -11.30 -22.75
CA VAL A 141 0.97 -11.17 -23.67
C VAL A 141 0.48 -9.72 -23.70
N LEU A 142 0.32 -9.08 -22.53
CA LEU A 142 -0.07 -7.67 -22.45
C LEU A 142 0.93 -6.75 -23.15
N TYR A 143 2.24 -6.96 -22.95
CA TYR A 143 3.28 -6.23 -23.67
C TYR A 143 3.11 -6.34 -25.20
N GLY A 144 2.80 -7.55 -25.70
CA GLY A 144 2.55 -7.78 -27.12
C GLY A 144 1.39 -6.96 -27.68
N VAL A 145 0.32 -6.77 -26.90
CA VAL A 145 -0.84 -5.94 -27.27
C VAL A 145 -0.55 -4.44 -27.15
N VAL A 146 0.21 -4.07 -26.11
CA VAL A 146 0.40 -2.69 -25.70
C VAL A 146 1.52 -1.98 -26.47
N LYS A 147 2.55 -2.71 -26.93
CA LYS A 147 3.69 -2.14 -27.66
C LYS A 147 3.30 -1.36 -28.92
N GLU A 148 2.17 -1.70 -29.53
CA GLU A 148 1.69 -1.06 -30.77
C GLU A 148 0.83 0.18 -30.49
N ASN A 149 0.38 0.36 -29.24
CA ASN A 149 -0.46 1.48 -28.82
C ASN A 149 0.35 2.66 -28.25
N PHE A 150 1.59 2.44 -27.82
CA PHE A 150 2.44 3.50 -27.31
C PHE A 150 3.30 4.13 -28.41
N VAL A 151 3.22 5.46 -28.53
CA VAL A 151 4.07 6.26 -29.42
C VAL A 151 5.44 6.56 -28.79
N ASP A 152 5.56 6.47 -27.46
CA ASP A 152 6.74 6.85 -26.70
C ASP A 152 7.33 5.65 -25.92
N ASP A 153 8.58 5.32 -26.22
CA ASP A 153 9.36 4.25 -25.58
C ASP A 153 9.47 4.42 -24.06
N LEU A 154 9.46 5.67 -23.56
CA LEU A 154 9.54 5.96 -22.13
C LEU A 154 8.29 5.50 -21.37
N ASN A 155 7.11 5.74 -21.96
CA ASN A 155 5.83 5.31 -21.36
C ASN A 155 5.70 3.79 -21.38
N LEU A 156 6.12 3.17 -22.49
CA LEU A 156 6.16 1.71 -22.61
C LEU A 156 7.11 1.09 -21.58
N GLY A 157 8.29 1.68 -21.37
CA GLY A 157 9.23 1.26 -20.35
C GLY A 157 8.64 1.34 -18.94
N LEU A 158 8.07 2.48 -18.57
CA LEU A 158 7.43 2.68 -17.26
C LEU A 158 6.29 1.67 -17.02
N TYR A 159 5.49 1.39 -18.04
CA TYR A 159 4.42 0.39 -17.98
C TYR A 159 4.96 -1.01 -17.66
N ILE A 160 5.99 -1.46 -18.39
CA ILE A 160 6.59 -2.78 -18.17
C ILE A 160 7.23 -2.87 -16.79
N PHE A 161 8.00 -1.85 -16.40
CA PHE A 161 8.65 -1.83 -15.08
C PHE A 161 7.62 -1.84 -13.95
N ASN A 162 6.50 -1.12 -14.11
CA ASN A 162 5.42 -1.18 -13.13
C ASN A 162 4.79 -2.58 -13.07
N GLY A 163 4.47 -3.18 -14.22
CA GLY A 163 3.97 -4.55 -14.26
C GLY A 163 4.91 -5.56 -13.57
N VAL A 164 6.22 -5.47 -13.80
CA VAL A 164 7.21 -6.31 -13.12
C VAL A 164 7.23 -6.05 -11.61
N ALA A 165 7.20 -4.78 -11.18
CA ALA A 165 7.15 -4.42 -9.77
C ALA A 165 5.91 -4.99 -9.07
N LEU A 166 4.73 -4.90 -9.70
CA LEU A 166 3.48 -5.47 -9.21
C LEU A 166 3.59 -7.00 -9.03
N ILE A 167 4.16 -7.71 -10.01
CA ILE A 167 4.38 -9.17 -9.92
C ILE A 167 5.31 -9.52 -8.76
N VAL A 168 6.43 -8.79 -8.62
CA VAL A 168 7.40 -9.01 -7.54
C VAL A 168 6.79 -8.71 -6.17
N MET A 169 6.00 -7.64 -6.04
CA MET A 169 5.25 -7.37 -4.81
C MET A 169 4.30 -8.51 -4.47
N CYS A 170 3.52 -8.98 -5.44
CA CYS A 170 2.59 -10.08 -5.27
C CYS A 170 3.31 -11.36 -4.81
N PHE A 171 4.41 -11.71 -5.48
CA PHE A 171 5.26 -12.86 -5.12
C PHE A 171 5.72 -12.78 -3.65
N PHE A 172 6.27 -11.64 -3.24
CA PHE A 172 6.74 -11.47 -1.86
C PHE A 172 5.60 -11.44 -0.85
N ALA A 173 4.45 -10.85 -1.18
CA ALA A 173 3.26 -10.87 -0.33
C ALA A 173 2.80 -12.31 -0.06
N PHE A 174 2.73 -13.14 -1.10
CA PHE A 174 2.41 -14.56 -0.97
C PHE A 174 3.45 -15.33 -0.16
N ALA A 175 4.75 -15.10 -0.41
CA ALA A 175 5.82 -15.73 0.36
C ALA A 175 5.71 -15.43 1.86
N VAL A 176 5.46 -14.16 2.21
CA VAL A 176 5.31 -13.73 3.60
C VAL A 176 4.05 -14.31 4.24
N TYR A 177 2.93 -14.36 3.51
CA TYR A 177 1.67 -14.93 3.97
C TYR A 177 1.79 -16.42 4.28
N LEU A 178 2.25 -17.22 3.32
CA LEU A 178 2.33 -18.68 3.45
C LEU A 178 3.32 -19.14 4.53
N ASN A 179 4.28 -18.31 4.92
CA ASN A 179 5.25 -18.66 5.95
C ASN A 179 4.86 -18.22 7.37
N LYS A 180 4.08 -17.14 7.53
CA LYS A 180 3.78 -16.59 8.87
C LYS A 180 2.33 -16.77 9.30
N GLU A 181 1.37 -16.81 8.37
CA GLU A 181 -0.07 -16.97 8.64
C GLU A 181 -0.63 -16.06 9.77
N THR A 182 -0.03 -14.88 9.97
CA THR A 182 -0.46 -13.91 10.98
C THR A 182 -1.47 -12.90 10.41
N SER A 183 -2.26 -12.26 11.28
CA SER A 183 -3.13 -11.14 10.87
C SER A 183 -2.35 -10.05 10.14
N GLN A 184 -1.12 -9.75 10.55
CA GLN A 184 -0.28 -8.73 9.89
C GLN A 184 0.08 -9.15 8.45
N SER A 185 0.41 -10.42 8.23
CA SER A 185 0.70 -10.94 6.89
C SER A 185 -0.54 -11.04 5.99
N ILE A 186 -1.74 -11.25 6.56
CA ILE A 186 -3.01 -11.21 5.82
C ILE A 186 -3.33 -9.77 5.40
N THR A 187 -3.25 -8.80 6.33
CA THR A 187 -3.43 -7.36 6.03
C THR A 187 -2.48 -6.92 4.92
N TYR A 188 -1.23 -7.39 4.98
CA TYR A 188 -0.22 -7.12 3.96
C TYR A 188 -0.56 -7.72 2.59
N LEU A 189 -0.95 -8.99 2.54
CA LEU A 189 -1.35 -9.65 1.30
C LEU A 189 -2.55 -8.93 0.65
N LEU A 190 -3.55 -8.59 1.45
CA LEU A 190 -4.72 -7.86 0.98
C LEU A 190 -4.36 -6.48 0.45
N MET A 191 -3.46 -5.76 1.13
CA MET A 191 -2.94 -4.46 0.68
C MET A 191 -2.30 -4.55 -0.71
N VAL A 192 -1.40 -5.52 -0.92
CA VAL A 192 -0.72 -5.72 -2.20
C VAL A 192 -1.73 -6.09 -3.29
N PHE A 193 -2.69 -6.98 -3.01
CA PHE A 193 -3.73 -7.30 -3.97
C PHE A 193 -4.55 -6.10 -4.38
N CYS A 194 -4.95 -5.25 -3.43
CA CYS A 194 -5.68 -4.03 -3.73
C CYS A 194 -4.87 -3.09 -4.66
N PHE A 195 -3.56 -2.90 -4.44
CA PHE A 195 -2.72 -2.14 -5.37
C PHE A 195 -2.62 -2.80 -6.75
N VAL A 196 -2.36 -4.11 -6.80
CA VAL A 196 -2.22 -4.84 -8.08
C VAL A 196 -3.51 -4.77 -8.90
N PHE A 197 -4.67 -5.06 -8.31
CA PHE A 197 -5.94 -5.01 -9.02
C PHE A 197 -6.35 -3.59 -9.39
N SER A 198 -6.03 -2.59 -8.55
CA SER A 198 -6.21 -1.17 -8.88
C SER A 198 -5.45 -0.82 -10.16
N ASP A 199 -4.14 -1.08 -10.22
CA ASP A 199 -3.32 -0.73 -11.38
C ASP A 199 -3.71 -1.51 -12.64
N VAL A 200 -4.08 -2.79 -12.51
CA VAL A 200 -4.57 -3.58 -13.65
C VAL A 200 -5.86 -2.99 -14.21
N LEU A 201 -6.81 -2.58 -13.37
CA LEU A 201 -8.05 -1.94 -13.81
C LEU A 201 -7.77 -0.57 -14.46
N LYS A 202 -6.85 0.22 -13.89
CA LYS A 202 -6.40 1.48 -14.48
C LYS A 202 -5.90 1.26 -15.90
N TYR A 203 -5.05 0.26 -16.10
CA TYR A 203 -4.53 -0.07 -17.42
C TYR A 203 -5.59 -0.56 -18.41
N ILE A 204 -6.57 -1.34 -17.95
CA ILE A 204 -7.70 -1.76 -18.79
C ILE A 204 -8.51 -0.54 -19.24
N CYS A 205 -8.77 0.41 -18.33
CA CYS A 205 -9.50 1.64 -18.63
C CYS A 205 -8.74 2.57 -19.58
N ASP A 206 -7.42 2.71 -19.39
CA ASP A 206 -6.59 3.63 -20.17
C ASP A 206 -6.25 3.10 -21.57
N LEU A 207 -6.06 1.78 -21.73
CA LEU A 207 -5.51 1.19 -22.96
C LEU A 207 -6.46 0.28 -23.74
N TYR A 208 -7.52 -0.24 -23.13
CA TYR A 208 -8.34 -1.28 -23.77
C TYR A 208 -9.81 -0.87 -23.92
N VAL A 209 -10.58 -0.94 -22.83
CA VAL A 209 -12.01 -0.62 -22.83
C VAL A 209 -12.31 0.18 -21.57
N TYR A 210 -12.56 1.47 -21.78
CA TYR A 210 -13.07 2.32 -20.71
C TYR A 210 -14.47 1.87 -20.29
N TYR A 211 -14.63 1.63 -18.99
CA TYR A 211 -15.92 1.35 -18.36
C TYR A 211 -15.95 2.00 -16.98
N TRP A 212 -16.95 2.84 -16.70
CA TRP A 212 -17.01 3.65 -15.48
C TRP A 212 -16.95 2.80 -14.20
N LEU A 213 -17.50 1.58 -14.24
CA LEU A 213 -17.47 0.67 -13.10
C LEU A 213 -16.04 0.18 -12.81
N PHE A 214 -15.23 -0.04 -13.83
CA PHE A 214 -13.83 -0.43 -13.67
C PHE A 214 -12.99 0.71 -13.08
N GLU A 215 -13.22 1.94 -13.53
CA GLU A 215 -12.63 3.15 -12.93
C GLU A 215 -13.05 3.33 -11.46
N LEU A 216 -14.32 3.08 -11.12
CA LEU A 216 -14.77 3.08 -9.73
C LEU A 216 -14.02 2.02 -8.90
N PHE A 217 -13.96 0.78 -9.38
CA PHE A 217 -13.29 -0.31 -8.66
C PHE A 217 -11.78 -0.06 -8.51
N GLU A 218 -11.13 0.43 -9.57
CA GLU A 218 -9.74 0.86 -9.55
C GLU A 218 -9.48 1.79 -8.37
N ARG A 219 -10.22 2.91 -8.32
CA ARG A 219 -10.06 3.93 -7.29
C ARG A 219 -10.35 3.42 -5.90
N MET A 220 -11.41 2.63 -5.73
CA MET A 220 -11.74 2.07 -4.43
C MET A 220 -10.67 1.12 -3.94
N LEU A 221 -10.12 0.27 -4.81
CA LEU A 221 -9.04 -0.61 -4.47
C LEU A 221 -7.78 0.18 -4.09
N HIS A 222 -7.46 1.26 -4.80
CA HIS A 222 -6.34 2.14 -4.45
C HIS A 222 -6.50 2.73 -3.03
N LEU A 223 -7.67 3.28 -2.72
CA LEU A 223 -7.95 3.87 -1.39
C LEU A 223 -7.93 2.83 -0.27
N ILE A 224 -8.51 1.66 -0.53
CA ILE A 224 -8.46 0.53 0.41
C ILE A 224 -7.02 0.09 0.62
N ALA A 225 -6.19 0.04 -0.43
CA ALA A 225 -4.78 -0.30 -0.33
C ALA A 225 -4.00 0.69 0.55
N LEU A 226 -4.20 2.00 0.36
CA LEU A 226 -3.59 3.03 1.21
C LEU A 226 -4.04 2.94 2.67
N TYR A 227 -5.30 2.63 2.92
CA TYR A 227 -5.78 2.37 4.29
C TYR A 227 -5.15 1.12 4.91
N LEU A 228 -5.07 0.02 4.16
CA LEU A 228 -4.43 -1.21 4.62
C LEU A 228 -2.94 -1.01 4.86
N LEU A 229 -2.26 -0.19 4.05
CA LEU A 229 -0.89 0.24 4.28
C LEU A 229 -0.77 1.00 5.60
N TYR A 230 -1.63 1.99 5.84
CA TYR A 230 -1.67 2.73 7.11
C TYR A 230 -1.82 1.77 8.30
N ARG A 231 -2.79 0.86 8.22
CA ARG A 231 -3.07 -0.12 9.27
C ARG A 231 -1.90 -1.08 9.49
N TYR A 232 -1.32 -1.60 8.42
CA TYR A 232 -0.17 -2.50 8.46
C TYR A 232 1.01 -1.85 9.17
N VAL A 233 1.30 -0.59 8.84
CA VAL A 233 2.41 0.15 9.44
C VAL A 233 2.13 0.44 10.93
N PHE A 234 0.90 0.80 11.29
CA PHE A 234 0.51 1.01 12.69
C PHE A 234 0.67 -0.26 13.54
N GLU A 235 0.24 -1.42 13.01
CA GLU A 235 0.41 -2.72 13.66
C GLU A 235 1.91 -3.08 13.79
N HIS A 236 2.71 -2.80 12.75
CA HIS A 236 4.14 -3.10 12.74
C HIS A 236 4.92 -2.30 13.81
N HIS A 237 4.66 -1.00 13.91
CA HIS A 237 5.28 -0.13 14.92
C HIS A 237 4.85 -0.50 16.34
N THR A 238 3.58 -0.84 16.54
CA THR A 238 3.09 -1.29 17.85
C THR A 238 3.77 -2.60 18.25
N ALA A 239 3.98 -3.52 17.32
CA ALA A 239 4.68 -4.77 17.57
C ALA A 239 6.18 -4.58 17.88
N SER A 240 6.84 -3.58 17.27
CA SER A 240 8.25 -3.27 17.57
C SER A 240 8.43 -2.63 18.94
N GLU A 241 7.57 -1.69 19.32
CA GLU A 241 7.62 -1.04 20.66
C GLU A 241 7.45 -2.06 21.79
N HIS A 242 6.51 -3.00 21.65
CA HIS A 242 6.35 -4.08 22.63
C HIS A 242 7.57 -5.01 22.72
N LYS A 243 8.32 -5.19 21.61
CA LYS A 243 9.56 -5.98 21.64
C LYS A 243 10.67 -5.22 22.36
N GLU A 244 10.85 -3.94 22.06
CA GLU A 244 11.85 -3.09 22.75
C GLU A 244 11.59 -3.02 24.25
N GLN A 245 10.33 -2.83 24.67
CA GLN A 245 9.94 -2.80 26.08
C GLN A 245 10.21 -4.13 26.80
N LYS A 246 9.99 -5.27 26.12
CA LYS A 246 10.31 -6.59 26.69
C LYS A 246 11.82 -6.76 26.89
N VAL A 247 12.64 -6.34 25.92
CA VAL A 247 14.11 -6.40 26.04
C VAL A 247 14.60 -5.55 27.22
N THR A 248 14.07 -4.32 27.38
CA THR A 248 14.46 -3.44 28.50
C THR A 248 14.07 -4.01 29.86
N LEU A 249 12.88 -4.62 29.99
CA LEU A 249 12.48 -5.26 31.23
C LEU A 249 13.37 -6.46 31.56
N THR A 250 13.67 -7.32 30.58
CA THR A 250 14.56 -8.46 30.78
C THR A 250 15.97 -8.02 31.19
N GLU A 251 16.54 -6.99 30.55
CA GLU A 251 17.81 -6.39 30.95
C GLU A 251 17.79 -5.77 32.35
N TYR A 252 16.64 -5.30 32.83
CA TYR A 252 16.50 -4.78 34.19
C TYR A 252 16.36 -5.91 35.23
N PHE A 253 15.63 -6.99 34.91
CA PHE A 253 15.38 -8.09 35.86
C PHE A 253 16.58 -9.03 36.04
N ILE A 254 17.39 -9.27 35.01
CA ILE A 254 18.60 -10.12 35.10
C ILE A 254 19.62 -9.61 36.15
N PRO A 255 20.04 -8.34 36.17
CA PRO A 255 20.97 -7.84 37.19
C PRO A 255 20.30 -7.74 38.56
N THR A 256 18.99 -7.49 38.63
CA THR A 256 18.27 -7.40 39.91
C THR A 256 18.15 -8.78 40.58
N THR A 257 17.88 -9.83 39.82
CA THR A 257 17.87 -11.22 40.32
C THR A 257 19.26 -11.70 40.73
N ALA A 258 20.32 -11.31 40.01
CA ALA A 258 21.69 -11.58 40.43
C ALA A 258 22.02 -10.90 41.77
N LYS A 259 21.69 -9.60 41.92
CA LYS A 259 21.89 -8.85 43.17
C LYS A 259 21.08 -9.41 44.35
N LEU A 260 19.85 -9.87 44.12
CA LEU A 260 19.03 -10.49 45.17
C LEU A 260 19.60 -11.83 45.67
N LYS A 261 20.32 -12.56 44.82
CA LYS A 261 20.96 -13.83 45.17
C LYS A 261 22.21 -13.65 46.06
N GLU A 262 22.82 -12.45 46.04
CA GLU A 262 23.96 -12.08 46.88
C GLU A 262 23.54 -11.60 48.28
N ILE A 263 22.26 -11.25 48.46
CA ILE A 263 21.73 -10.90 49.78
C ILE A 263 21.57 -12.21 50.57
N ARG A 264 22.54 -12.52 51.44
CA ARG A 264 22.37 -13.58 52.44
C ARG A 264 21.21 -13.20 53.35
N VAL A 265 20.11 -13.93 53.23
CA VAL A 265 19.05 -13.92 54.23
C VAL A 265 19.61 -14.66 55.45
N ASN A 266 20.05 -13.90 56.46
CA ASN A 266 20.32 -14.47 57.78
C ASN A 266 18.96 -14.87 58.37
N LEU A 267 18.67 -16.17 58.33
CA LEU A 267 17.56 -16.81 59.03
C LEU A 267 17.94 -17.02 60.49
#